data_AF-A0A934J197-F1
#
_entry.id   AF-A0A934J197-F1
#
_cell.length_a   1.000
_cell.length_b   1.000
_cell.length_c   1.000
_cell.angle_alpha   90.00
_cell.angle_beta   90.00
_cell.angle_gamma   90.00
#
_symmetry.space_group_name_H-M   'P 1'
#
loop_
_entity.id
_entity.type
_entity.pdbx_description
1 polymer ?
#
loop_
_entity_poly.entity_id
_entity_poly.type
_entity_poly.pdbx_seq_one_letter_code
_entity_poly.pdbx_strand_id
1 'polypeptide(L)'
;MSLTMSEKEKRSIAAAVQEKLEAHLNHFPFARYPMEPLNEWQRIFCDPKTVPSDTLKKALSWHFGSWQRKDIALSHRKIIAAILKAWPEYIDHPSHNAEQAFVFWEQKLSDWHHGFGAVAFLLHLQRPDQYEFADRHRIDAMFELLKTIEHAEKERITTLSYLDIQDYTSFFRSIFPKLPHGNESRVKLDRFLKSYGNRHAYKLLPADYKSKEATIRSFSWETITSKRFHLDLIPHRSNADILFACFLLSQETSDQGQTDFTIGDVIEQLPLGTAGICNPASFNYALVSLFGGQKQRDYWLFQNQEVRRAFTEQANKSTRDMRFYLRYADEPVSINPKYVLTEEKHDGS
;
A
#
# COMPACT_ATOMS: atom_id res chain seq x y z
N MET A 1 21.53 10.89 23.65
CA MET A 1 21.21 9.55 24.20
C MET A 1 19.91 9.10 23.56
N SER A 2 19.79 7.82 23.23
CA SER A 2 18.57 7.26 22.62
C SER A 2 17.44 7.15 23.66
N LEU A 3 16.19 7.30 23.22
CA LEU A 3 14.97 7.12 24.02
C LEU A 3 14.98 5.78 24.76
N THR A 4 14.78 5.82 26.08
CA THR A 4 14.69 4.65 26.97
C THR A 4 13.30 4.58 27.60
N MET A 5 12.72 3.37 27.66
CA MET A 5 11.42 3.13 28.27
C MET A 5 11.47 1.93 29.22
N SER A 6 10.78 2.03 30.34
CA SER A 6 10.53 0.92 31.27
C SER A 6 9.54 -0.10 30.70
N GLU A 7 9.52 -1.31 31.26
CA GLU A 7 8.55 -2.35 30.87
C GLU A 7 7.10 -1.98 31.16
N LYS A 8 6.85 -1.05 32.08
CA LYS A 8 5.51 -0.50 32.34
C LYS A 8 5.09 0.42 31.19
N GLU A 9 5.95 1.36 30.81
CA GLU A 9 5.68 2.32 29.73
C GLU A 9 5.49 1.61 28.38
N LYS A 10 6.34 0.62 28.06
CA LYS A 10 6.18 -0.19 26.85
C LYS A 10 4.80 -0.86 26.78
N ARG A 11 4.33 -1.42 27.90
CA ARG A 11 3.00 -2.04 27.98
C ARG A 11 1.87 -1.02 27.85
N SER A 12 2.00 0.15 28.48
CA SER A 12 1.02 1.23 28.36
C SER A 12 0.90 1.76 26.93
N ILE A 13 2.02 1.94 26.22
CA ILE A 13 2.00 2.34 24.80
C ILE A 13 1.37 1.25 23.95
N ALA A 14 1.74 -0.03 24.16
CA ALA A 14 1.15 -1.14 23.41
C ALA A 14 -0.38 -1.19 23.59
N ALA A 15 -0.89 -0.97 24.81
CA ALA A 15 -2.33 -0.87 25.06
C ALA A 15 -2.97 0.32 24.32
N ALA A 16 -2.36 1.50 24.37
CA ALA A 16 -2.86 2.69 23.67
C ALA A 16 -2.86 2.52 22.13
N VAL A 17 -1.88 1.80 21.59
CA VAL A 17 -1.85 1.42 20.17
C VAL A 17 -3.02 0.49 19.85
N GLN A 18 -3.23 -0.57 20.65
CA GLN A 18 -4.29 -1.55 20.39
C GLN A 18 -5.69 -0.95 20.42
N GLU A 19 -5.96 -0.05 21.37
CA GLU A 19 -7.24 0.65 21.47
C GLU A 19 -7.61 1.39 20.18
N LYS A 20 -6.60 1.92 19.47
CA LYS A 20 -6.78 2.79 18.30
C LYS A 20 -6.45 2.10 16.97
N LEU A 21 -5.94 0.86 17.01
CA LEU A 21 -5.28 0.23 15.87
C LEU A 21 -6.21 0.12 14.66
N GLU A 22 -7.34 -0.57 14.83
CA GLU A 22 -8.29 -0.84 13.75
C GLU A 22 -8.86 0.45 13.13
N ALA A 23 -9.18 1.44 13.96
CA ALA A 23 -9.70 2.72 13.47
C ALA A 23 -8.72 3.43 12.53
N HIS A 24 -7.41 3.37 12.81
CA HIS A 24 -6.39 4.00 11.98
C HIS A 24 -5.93 3.13 10.80
N LEU A 25 -5.97 1.79 10.93
CA LEU A 25 -5.71 0.89 9.81
C LEU A 25 -6.81 0.95 8.75
N ASN A 26 -8.07 1.16 9.16
CA ASN A 26 -9.20 1.40 8.25
C ASN A 26 -9.04 2.65 7.37
N HIS A 27 -8.09 3.53 7.64
CA HIS A 27 -7.79 4.71 6.83
C HIS A 27 -6.40 4.63 6.17
N PHE A 28 -5.67 3.53 6.34
CA PHE A 28 -4.34 3.39 5.78
C PHE A 28 -4.40 3.25 4.24
N PRO A 29 -3.71 4.09 3.48
CA PRO A 29 -3.81 4.08 2.02
C PRO A 29 -2.94 2.96 1.41
N PHE A 30 -3.38 1.70 1.53
CA PHE A 30 -2.64 0.49 1.11
C PHE A 30 -2.05 0.60 -0.29
N ALA A 31 -2.83 1.04 -1.28
CA ALA A 31 -2.36 1.20 -2.65
C ALA A 31 -1.28 2.28 -2.86
N ARG A 32 -1.14 3.24 -1.94
CA ARG A 32 -0.05 4.23 -1.99
C ARG A 32 1.26 3.67 -1.45
N TYR A 33 1.18 2.71 -0.53
CA TYR A 33 2.32 2.12 0.17
C TYR A 33 2.23 0.58 0.20
N PRO A 34 2.24 -0.10 -0.97
CA PRO A 34 2.34 -1.55 -1.01
C PRO A 34 3.68 -2.00 -0.41
N MET A 35 3.69 -3.16 0.26
CA MET A 35 4.87 -3.66 0.98
C MET A 35 5.86 -4.37 0.07
N GLU A 36 5.38 -4.93 -1.04
CA GLU A 36 6.13 -5.82 -1.93
C GLU A 36 7.40 -5.15 -2.49
N PRO A 37 7.37 -3.88 -2.97
CA PRO A 37 8.59 -3.23 -3.46
C PRO A 37 9.63 -2.98 -2.37
N LEU A 38 9.21 -2.80 -1.11
CA LEU A 38 10.11 -2.45 -0.01
C LEU A 38 11.11 -3.56 0.28
N ASN A 39 10.65 -4.82 0.27
CA ASN A 39 11.50 -5.99 0.49
C ASN A 39 12.58 -6.12 -0.59
N GLU A 40 12.22 -5.85 -1.84
CA GLU A 40 13.18 -5.87 -2.95
C GLU A 40 14.20 -4.74 -2.83
N TRP A 41 13.75 -3.52 -2.50
CA TRP A 41 14.65 -2.37 -2.36
C TRP A 41 15.59 -2.49 -1.17
N GLN A 42 15.16 -3.04 -0.04
CA GLN A 42 16.08 -3.32 1.08
C GLN A 42 17.27 -4.17 0.63
N ARG A 43 17.04 -5.17 -0.23
CA ARG A 43 18.13 -5.99 -0.80
C ARG A 43 19.03 -5.19 -1.74
N ILE A 44 18.46 -4.36 -2.61
CA ILE A 44 19.20 -3.61 -3.63
C ILE A 44 20.01 -2.46 -3.02
N PHE A 45 19.46 -1.75 -2.03
CA PHE A 45 20.07 -0.55 -1.46
C PHE A 45 21.15 -0.82 -0.41
N CYS A 46 21.31 -2.07 0.04
CA CYS A 46 22.45 -2.47 0.89
C CYS A 46 23.80 -2.09 0.27
N ASP A 47 23.91 -2.10 -1.06
CA ASP A 47 25.07 -1.53 -1.78
C ASP A 47 24.63 -0.34 -2.64
N PRO A 48 24.78 0.91 -2.14
CA PRO A 48 24.39 2.12 -2.85
C PRO A 48 24.98 2.26 -4.26
N LYS A 49 26.15 1.66 -4.53
CA LYS A 49 26.82 1.72 -5.84
C LYS A 49 26.09 0.91 -6.90
N THR A 50 25.30 -0.08 -6.49
CA THR A 50 24.56 -0.96 -7.41
C THR A 50 23.16 -0.45 -7.75
N VAL A 51 22.69 0.60 -7.08
CA VAL A 51 21.31 1.10 -7.22
C VAL A 51 21.14 1.82 -8.57
N PRO A 52 20.31 1.31 -9.49
CA PRO A 52 20.03 2.02 -10.73
C PRO A 52 19.24 3.32 -10.47
N SER A 53 19.50 4.36 -11.27
CA SER A 53 18.81 5.66 -11.13
C SER A 53 17.28 5.54 -11.19
N ASP A 54 16.75 4.65 -12.03
CA ASP A 54 15.31 4.41 -12.12
C ASP A 54 14.74 3.75 -10.87
N THR A 55 15.50 2.85 -10.25
CA THR A 55 15.12 2.22 -8.98
C THR A 55 15.12 3.25 -7.84
N LEU A 56 16.15 4.10 -7.77
CA LEU A 56 16.20 5.22 -6.82
C LEU A 56 15.00 6.16 -6.96
N LYS A 57 14.68 6.56 -8.20
CA LYS A 57 13.51 7.40 -8.49
C LYS A 57 12.20 6.72 -8.09
N LYS A 58 12.02 5.42 -8.40
CA LYS A 58 10.83 4.65 -8.02
C LYS A 58 10.67 4.54 -6.50
N ALA A 59 11.75 4.23 -5.79
CA ALA A 59 11.75 4.11 -4.33
C ALA A 59 11.36 5.43 -3.65
N LEU A 60 11.96 6.54 -4.07
CA LEU A 60 11.61 7.87 -3.54
C LEU A 60 10.18 8.27 -3.90
N SER A 61 9.71 7.96 -5.11
CA SER A 61 8.32 8.22 -5.51
C SER A 61 7.33 7.42 -4.65
N TRP A 62 7.66 6.18 -4.29
CA TRP A 62 6.88 5.36 -3.36
C TRP A 62 6.86 5.97 -1.95
N HIS A 63 8.01 6.44 -1.44
CA HIS A 63 8.08 7.11 -0.13
C HIS A 63 7.11 8.31 -0.05
N PHE A 64 7.02 9.09 -1.12
CA PHE A 64 6.10 10.23 -1.21
C PHE A 64 4.64 9.85 -1.53
N GLY A 65 4.29 8.56 -1.52
CA GLY A 65 2.94 8.05 -1.76
C GLY A 65 2.49 8.15 -3.22
N SER A 66 3.43 8.30 -4.15
CA SER A 66 3.22 8.39 -5.61
C SER A 66 3.53 7.07 -6.34
N TRP A 67 3.41 5.93 -5.65
CA TRP A 67 3.59 4.61 -6.27
C TRP A 67 2.65 4.41 -7.48
N GLN A 68 3.22 4.16 -8.65
CA GLN A 68 2.52 4.05 -9.95
C GLN A 68 1.63 5.27 -10.29
N ARG A 69 1.87 6.44 -9.69
CA ARG A 69 1.14 7.68 -9.97
C ARG A 69 1.97 8.60 -10.85
N LYS A 70 1.31 9.34 -11.73
CA LYS A 70 1.96 10.35 -12.59
C LYS A 70 2.10 11.68 -11.87
N ASP A 71 1.22 11.95 -10.92
CA ASP A 71 1.15 13.15 -10.12
C ASP A 71 1.99 13.00 -8.84
N ILE A 72 2.88 13.95 -8.65
CA ILE A 72 3.70 14.12 -7.45
C ILE A 72 3.89 15.61 -7.21
N ALA A 73 3.78 16.02 -5.95
CA ALA A 73 3.90 17.41 -5.55
C ALA A 73 5.22 18.02 -6.05
N LEU A 74 5.20 19.31 -6.40
CA LEU A 74 6.39 19.98 -6.92
C LEU A 74 7.56 19.95 -5.93
N SER A 75 7.30 20.12 -4.63
CA SER A 75 8.31 20.01 -3.57
C SER A 75 8.98 18.63 -3.58
N HIS A 76 8.18 17.55 -3.57
CA HIS A 76 8.71 16.18 -3.63
C HIS A 76 9.49 15.91 -4.92
N ARG A 77 9.03 16.41 -6.08
CA ARG A 77 9.80 16.30 -7.34
C ARG A 77 11.18 16.97 -7.25
N LYS A 78 11.25 18.15 -6.62
CA LYS A 78 12.52 18.86 -6.42
C LYS A 78 13.46 18.07 -5.52
N ILE A 79 12.96 17.48 -4.43
CA ILE A 79 13.75 16.60 -3.55
C ILE A 79 14.27 15.39 -4.31
N ILE A 80 13.42 14.68 -5.05
CA ILE A 80 13.83 13.52 -5.85
C ILE A 80 14.92 13.91 -6.84
N ALA A 81 14.73 15.02 -7.57
CA ALA A 81 15.71 15.49 -8.54
C ALA A 81 17.06 15.86 -7.89
N ALA A 82 17.03 16.49 -6.70
CA ALA A 82 18.24 16.81 -5.94
C ALA A 82 18.98 15.55 -5.47
N ILE A 83 18.25 14.55 -4.96
CA ILE A 83 18.83 13.26 -4.54
C ILE A 83 19.45 12.55 -5.74
N LEU A 84 18.72 12.43 -6.86
CA LEU A 84 19.24 11.80 -8.08
C LEU A 84 20.51 12.48 -8.59
N LYS A 85 20.57 13.81 -8.55
CA LYS A 85 21.73 14.58 -8.98
C LYS A 85 22.94 14.38 -8.06
N ALA A 86 22.73 14.32 -6.74
CA ALA A 86 23.79 14.18 -5.74
C ALA A 86 24.18 12.72 -5.46
N TRP A 87 23.43 11.74 -5.99
CA TRP A 87 23.71 10.32 -5.76
C TRP A 87 25.12 9.86 -6.17
N PRO A 88 25.67 10.25 -7.35
CA PRO A 88 27.04 9.88 -7.72
C PRO A 88 28.09 10.40 -6.71
N GLU A 89 27.91 11.63 -6.22
CA GLU A 89 28.79 12.19 -5.18
C GLU A 89 28.64 11.44 -3.86
N TYR A 90 27.42 11.04 -3.49
CA TYR A 90 27.15 10.27 -2.27
C TYR A 90 27.85 8.91 -2.28
N ILE A 91 27.81 8.17 -3.40
CA ILE A 91 28.39 6.81 -3.48
C ILE A 91 29.92 6.82 -3.49
N ASP A 92 30.53 7.91 -3.94
CA ASP A 92 31.98 8.13 -3.94
C ASP A 92 32.48 8.73 -2.62
N HIS A 93 31.55 9.17 -1.75
CA HIS A 93 31.90 9.78 -0.47
C HIS A 93 32.49 8.72 0.49
N PRO A 94 33.67 8.98 1.09
CA PRO A 94 34.41 7.99 1.91
C PRO A 94 33.74 7.65 3.24
N SER A 95 32.74 8.41 3.64
CA SER A 95 32.00 8.23 4.90
C SER A 95 30.82 7.28 4.74
N HIS A 96 30.99 6.05 5.22
CA HIS A 96 29.95 5.01 5.19
C HIS A 96 29.20 4.83 6.52
N ASN A 97 29.34 5.72 7.50
CA ASN A 97 28.50 5.67 8.70
C ASN A 97 27.19 6.45 8.50
N ALA A 98 26.15 6.09 9.24
CA ALA A 98 24.80 6.61 9.01
C ALA A 98 24.64 8.09 9.38
N GLU A 99 25.35 8.58 10.40
CA GLU A 99 25.31 9.99 10.81
C GLU A 99 25.95 10.89 9.76
N GLN A 100 27.11 10.50 9.22
CA GLN A 100 27.77 11.23 8.13
C GLN A 100 26.93 11.19 6.85
N ALA A 101 26.28 10.07 6.56
CA ALA A 101 25.33 9.99 5.45
C ALA A 101 24.14 10.94 5.64
N PHE A 102 23.59 11.02 6.86
CA PHE A 102 22.52 11.97 7.18
C PHE A 102 22.97 13.42 6.98
N VAL A 103 24.13 13.80 7.53
CA VAL A 103 24.72 15.15 7.41
C VAL A 103 25.00 15.51 5.95
N PHE A 104 25.50 14.56 5.15
CA PHE A 104 25.69 14.77 3.71
C PHE A 104 24.39 15.19 3.04
N TRP A 105 23.30 14.46 3.28
CA TRP A 105 22.02 14.78 2.66
C TRP A 105 21.40 16.07 3.19
N GLU A 106 21.55 16.36 4.48
CA GLU A 106 21.10 17.61 5.09
C GLU A 106 21.75 18.83 4.44
N GLN A 107 23.04 18.74 4.12
CA GLN A 107 23.77 19.82 3.42
C GLN A 107 23.39 19.95 1.95
N LYS A 108 22.95 18.85 1.29
CA LYS A 108 22.63 18.83 -0.15
C LYS A 108 21.20 19.27 -0.46
N LEU A 109 20.26 19.08 0.46
CA LEU A 109 18.84 19.33 0.22
C LEU A 109 18.42 20.71 0.73
N SER A 110 18.05 21.61 -0.19
CA SER A 110 17.64 22.98 0.13
C SER A 110 16.31 23.08 0.89
N ASP A 111 15.47 22.05 0.83
CA ASP A 111 14.18 21.97 1.52
C ASP A 111 14.20 20.77 2.46
N TRP A 112 14.87 20.96 3.61
CA TRP A 112 15.05 19.90 4.60
C TRP A 112 13.73 19.38 5.16
N HIS A 113 12.72 20.25 5.25
CA HIS A 113 11.40 19.90 5.75
C HIS A 113 10.76 18.73 4.98
N HIS A 114 10.84 18.76 3.65
CA HIS A 114 10.37 17.67 2.79
C HIS A 114 11.46 16.62 2.52
N GLY A 115 12.74 16.99 2.65
CA GLY A 115 13.90 16.13 2.44
C GLY A 115 14.11 15.08 3.54
N PHE A 116 13.86 15.43 4.80
CA PHE A 116 14.13 14.58 5.97
C PHE A 116 13.54 13.17 5.81
N GLY A 117 12.27 13.06 5.44
CA GLY A 117 11.60 11.77 5.28
C GLY A 117 12.26 10.90 4.20
N ALA A 118 12.69 11.50 3.08
CA ALA A 118 13.39 10.79 2.03
C ALA A 118 14.76 10.29 2.48
N VAL A 119 15.49 11.08 3.27
CA VAL A 119 16.79 10.69 3.83
C VAL A 119 16.63 9.58 4.86
N ALA A 120 15.67 9.70 5.78
CA ALA A 120 15.35 8.65 6.74
C ALA A 120 14.96 7.34 6.04
N PHE A 121 14.19 7.43 4.95
CA PHE A 121 13.86 6.28 4.12
C PHE A 121 15.08 5.65 3.44
N LEU A 122 15.99 6.46 2.88
CA LEU A 122 17.23 5.94 2.29
C LEU A 122 18.12 5.26 3.33
N LEU A 123 18.24 5.83 4.54
CA LEU A 123 18.97 5.20 5.64
C LEU A 123 18.37 3.86 6.03
N HIS A 124 17.03 3.78 6.10
CA HIS A 124 16.31 2.53 6.35
C HIS A 124 16.58 1.49 5.25
N LEU A 125 16.53 1.88 3.97
CA LEU A 125 16.81 0.97 2.85
C LEU A 125 18.25 0.46 2.84
N GLN A 126 19.22 1.31 3.20
CA GLN A 126 20.65 0.96 3.21
C GLN A 126 21.05 0.13 4.43
N ARG A 127 20.35 0.32 5.56
CA ARG A 127 20.69 -0.31 6.85
C ARG A 127 19.40 -0.72 7.60
N PRO A 128 18.59 -1.63 7.04
CA PRO A 128 17.30 -2.02 7.62
C PRO A 128 17.43 -2.65 9.00
N ASP A 129 18.56 -3.30 9.29
CA ASP A 129 18.87 -3.89 10.60
C ASP A 129 19.26 -2.86 11.65
N GLN A 130 19.58 -1.62 11.25
CA GLN A 130 19.99 -0.56 12.17
C GLN A 130 18.91 0.51 12.36
N TYR A 131 18.12 0.81 11.32
CA TYR A 131 17.12 1.88 11.36
C TYR A 131 15.76 1.40 10.91
N GLU A 132 14.74 1.79 11.67
CA GLU A 132 13.35 1.61 11.28
C GLU A 132 12.93 2.70 10.27
N PHE A 133 11.87 2.42 9.51
CA PHE A 133 11.36 3.40 8.54
C PHE A 133 10.73 4.59 9.27
N ALA A 134 11.50 5.67 9.41
CA ALA A 134 11.06 6.91 10.03
C ALA A 134 10.59 7.94 8.98
N ASP A 135 9.61 8.75 9.36
CA ASP A 135 9.27 10.01 8.72
C ASP A 135 8.63 10.93 9.76
N ARG A 136 8.36 12.19 9.38
CA ARG A 136 7.75 13.18 10.29
C ARG A 136 6.47 12.66 10.95
N HIS A 137 5.57 12.04 10.19
CA HIS A 137 4.29 11.56 10.74
C HIS A 137 4.51 10.44 11.76
N ARG A 138 5.41 9.49 11.46
CA ARG A 138 5.73 8.39 12.37
C ARG A 138 6.38 8.87 13.67
N ILE A 139 7.24 9.89 13.59
CA ILE A 139 7.89 10.50 14.75
C ILE A 139 6.88 11.33 15.57
N ASP A 140 6.04 12.13 14.91
CA ASP A 140 4.95 12.87 15.56
C ASP A 140 4.00 11.90 16.30
N ALA A 141 3.68 10.76 15.68
CA ALA A 141 2.90 9.69 16.32
C ALA A 141 3.57 9.12 17.57
N MET A 142 4.88 8.88 17.53
CA MET A 142 5.65 8.44 18.69
C MET A 142 5.54 9.45 19.85
N PHE A 143 5.80 10.74 19.61
CA PHE A 143 5.73 11.76 20.66
C PHE A 143 4.32 11.91 21.25
N GLU A 144 3.28 11.83 20.43
CA GLU A 144 1.90 11.83 20.92
C GLU A 144 1.56 10.62 21.80
N LEU A 145 2.08 9.44 21.48
CA LEU A 145 1.89 8.23 22.29
C LEU A 145 2.64 8.35 23.62
N LEU A 146 3.87 8.88 23.61
CA LEU A 146 4.64 9.19 24.81
C LEU A 146 3.89 10.18 25.71
N LYS A 147 3.24 11.19 25.11
CA LYS A 147 2.39 12.14 25.84
C LYS A 147 1.17 11.48 26.46
N THR A 148 0.54 10.55 25.74
CA THR A 148 -0.65 9.82 26.21
C THR A 148 -0.38 9.01 27.49
N ILE A 149 0.85 8.51 27.66
CA ILE A 149 1.25 7.74 28.85
C ILE A 149 2.00 8.56 29.91
N GLU A 150 2.01 9.89 29.77
CA GLU A 150 2.74 10.83 30.64
C GLU A 150 4.24 10.53 30.80
N HIS A 151 4.90 10.06 29.75
CA HIS A 151 6.34 9.77 29.74
C HIS A 151 7.18 11.02 30.08
N ALA A 152 8.41 10.85 30.59
CA ALA A 152 9.31 11.95 30.93
C ALA A 152 9.57 12.91 29.74
N GLU A 153 9.65 12.37 28.53
CA GLU A 153 9.84 13.09 27.26
C GLU A 153 8.53 13.61 26.61
N LYS A 154 7.42 13.70 27.36
CA LYS A 154 6.08 14.03 26.81
C LYS A 154 5.94 15.41 26.15
N GLU A 155 6.81 16.35 26.49
CA GLU A 155 6.82 17.71 25.90
C GLU A 155 7.76 17.84 24.70
N ARG A 156 8.51 16.78 24.37
CA ARG A 156 9.41 16.81 23.22
C ARG A 156 8.62 16.81 21.92
N ILE A 157 9.11 17.58 20.95
CA ILE A 157 8.58 17.69 19.60
C ILE A 157 9.62 17.26 18.56
N THR A 158 9.14 16.90 17.38
CA THR A 158 10.00 16.53 16.24
C THR A 158 10.89 17.69 15.81
N THR A 159 12.18 17.42 15.70
CA THR A 159 13.21 18.38 15.26
C THR A 159 13.72 18.09 13.85
N LEU A 160 13.32 16.95 13.26
CA LEU A 160 13.81 16.45 11.96
C LEU A 160 15.33 16.22 11.98
N SER A 161 15.82 15.69 13.11
CA SER A 161 17.25 15.42 13.34
C SER A 161 17.58 13.94 13.23
N TYR A 162 18.87 13.62 13.16
CA TYR A 162 19.34 12.23 13.19
C TYR A 162 18.97 11.53 14.51
N LEU A 163 18.96 12.28 15.63
CA LEU A 163 18.51 11.76 16.92
C LEU A 163 17.04 11.32 16.89
N ASP A 164 16.17 12.04 16.18
CA ASP A 164 14.76 11.62 16.04
C ASP A 164 14.62 10.26 15.32
N ILE A 165 15.51 9.95 14.37
CA ILE A 165 15.55 8.64 13.70
C ILE A 165 15.99 7.54 14.69
N GLN A 166 17.00 7.82 15.51
CA GLN A 166 17.49 6.90 16.54
C GLN A 166 16.41 6.61 17.59
N ASP A 167 15.75 7.66 18.08
CA ASP A 167 14.70 7.55 19.08
C ASP A 167 13.49 6.81 18.55
N TYR A 168 13.06 7.11 17.32
CA TYR A 168 12.00 6.38 16.65
C TYR A 168 12.35 4.89 16.49
N THR A 169 13.59 4.58 16.11
CA THR A 169 14.06 3.20 15.99
C THR A 169 14.01 2.47 17.34
N SER A 170 14.51 3.08 18.41
CA SER A 170 14.45 2.52 19.78
C SER A 170 13.01 2.32 20.25
N PHE A 171 12.15 3.32 20.03
CA PHE A 171 10.73 3.26 20.33
C PHE A 171 10.08 2.08 19.60
N PHE A 172 10.16 2.06 18.28
CA PHE A 172 9.48 1.08 17.45
C PHE A 172 9.89 -0.34 17.84
N ARG A 173 11.19 -0.59 18.00
CA ARG A 173 11.75 -1.91 18.38
C ARG A 173 11.36 -2.35 19.78
N SER A 174 11.12 -1.40 20.68
CA SER A 174 10.66 -1.69 22.04
C SER A 174 9.16 -2.00 22.11
N ILE A 175 8.36 -1.49 21.17
CA ILE A 175 6.89 -1.58 21.20
C ILE A 175 6.36 -2.75 20.37
N PHE A 176 6.85 -2.99 19.14
CA PHE A 176 6.28 -4.04 18.30
C PHE A 176 6.25 -5.43 18.96
N PRO A 177 7.25 -5.86 19.77
CA PRO A 177 7.21 -7.17 20.42
C PRO A 177 6.14 -7.29 21.51
N LYS A 178 5.56 -6.16 21.95
CA LYS A 178 4.51 -6.12 22.98
C LYS A 178 3.11 -6.19 22.39
N LEU A 179 2.95 -6.17 21.08
CA LEU A 179 1.65 -6.24 20.42
C LEU A 179 1.23 -7.72 20.20
N PRO A 180 -0.05 -8.08 20.42
CA PRO A 180 -0.59 -9.44 20.29
C PRO A 180 -0.70 -10.01 18.86
N HIS A 181 -0.13 -9.37 17.83
CA HIS A 181 -0.33 -9.76 16.42
C HIS A 181 0.78 -10.67 15.85
N GLY A 182 1.63 -11.25 16.71
CA GLY A 182 2.71 -12.15 16.29
C GLY A 182 3.62 -11.51 15.23
N ASN A 183 3.81 -12.22 14.11
CA ASN A 183 4.65 -11.76 12.99
C ASN A 183 4.09 -10.49 12.30
N GLU A 184 2.80 -10.22 12.42
CA GLU A 184 2.18 -9.03 11.81
C GLU A 184 2.34 -7.77 12.66
N SER A 185 2.73 -7.90 13.93
CA SER A 185 2.86 -6.77 14.86
C SER A 185 3.73 -5.64 14.31
N ARG A 186 4.83 -5.99 13.63
CA ARG A 186 5.74 -5.03 13.00
C ARG A 186 5.04 -4.22 11.90
N VAL A 187 4.39 -4.90 10.97
CA VAL A 187 3.70 -4.26 9.83
C VAL A 187 2.51 -3.43 10.30
N LYS A 188 1.71 -3.96 11.24
CA LYS A 188 0.57 -3.24 11.81
C LYS A 188 1.01 -1.99 12.57
N LEU A 189 2.08 -2.06 13.36
CA LEU A 189 2.61 -0.89 14.06
C LEU A 189 3.12 0.18 13.09
N ASP A 190 3.86 -0.21 12.06
CA ASP A 190 4.37 0.73 11.04
C ASP A 190 3.23 1.51 10.37
N ARG A 191 2.22 0.79 9.89
CA ARG A 191 1.04 1.37 9.24
C ARG A 191 0.22 2.22 10.20
N PHE A 192 0.05 1.76 11.43
CA PHE A 192 -0.61 2.52 12.48
C PHE A 192 0.07 3.85 12.73
N LEU A 193 1.40 3.87 12.97
CA LEU A 193 2.13 5.10 13.26
C LEU A 193 2.04 6.09 12.09
N LYS A 194 2.10 5.59 10.85
CA LYS A 194 1.89 6.41 9.66
C LYS A 194 0.48 7.01 9.59
N SER A 195 -0.56 6.20 9.77
CA SER A 195 -1.96 6.66 9.73
C SER A 195 -2.31 7.57 10.91
N TYR A 196 -1.85 7.26 12.11
CA TYR A 196 -2.09 8.00 13.34
C TYR A 196 -1.42 9.38 13.28
N GLY A 197 -0.16 9.45 12.88
CA GLY A 197 0.56 10.72 12.70
C GLY A 197 0.09 11.55 11.51
N ASN A 198 -0.57 10.93 10.53
CA ASN A 198 -1.16 11.63 9.38
C ASN A 198 -2.68 11.79 9.47
N ARG A 199 -3.29 11.56 10.65
CA ARG A 199 -4.76 11.54 10.81
C ARG A 199 -5.47 12.82 10.35
N HIS A 200 -4.77 13.96 10.38
CA HIS A 200 -5.33 15.22 9.90
C HIS A 200 -5.64 15.24 8.40
N ALA A 201 -4.92 14.44 7.59
CA ALA A 201 -5.19 14.29 6.17
C ALA A 201 -6.51 13.56 5.88
N TYR A 202 -7.09 12.89 6.89
CA TYR A 202 -8.30 12.08 6.77
C TYR A 202 -9.54 12.72 7.43
N LYS A 203 -9.40 13.92 8.01
CA LYS A 203 -10.49 14.64 8.71
C LYS A 203 -11.72 14.94 7.85
N LEU A 204 -11.52 15.09 6.53
CA LEU A 204 -12.59 15.43 5.58
C LEU A 204 -13.17 14.20 4.87
N LEU A 205 -12.74 12.99 5.25
CA LEU A 205 -13.32 11.78 4.68
C LEU A 205 -14.69 11.52 5.32
N PRO A 206 -15.64 10.94 4.56
CA PRO A 206 -16.90 10.45 5.12
C PRO A 206 -16.68 9.49 6.29
N ALA A 207 -17.58 9.49 7.28
CA ALA A 207 -17.44 8.68 8.49
C ALA A 207 -17.47 7.16 8.24
N ASP A 208 -18.09 6.74 7.14
CA ASP A 208 -18.18 5.37 6.66
C ASP A 208 -17.02 4.96 5.73
N TYR A 209 -16.13 5.89 5.38
CA TYR A 209 -15.01 5.58 4.50
C TYR A 209 -14.04 4.61 5.18
N LYS A 210 -13.78 3.48 4.51
CA LYS A 210 -12.75 2.52 4.91
C LYS A 210 -11.91 2.14 3.70
N SER A 211 -10.59 2.20 3.84
CA SER A 211 -9.66 1.54 2.94
C SER A 211 -9.56 0.07 3.29
N LYS A 212 -9.54 -0.79 2.28
CA LYS A 212 -9.29 -2.22 2.43
C LYS A 212 -7.96 -2.58 1.79
N GLU A 213 -7.23 -3.47 2.43
CA GLU A 213 -6.06 -4.10 1.82
C GLU A 213 -6.52 -5.20 0.87
N ALA A 214 -5.89 -5.30 -0.29
CA ALA A 214 -6.19 -6.37 -1.22
C ALA A 214 -5.72 -7.73 -0.68
N THR A 215 -6.59 -8.74 -0.79
CA THR A 215 -6.24 -10.15 -0.49
C THR A 215 -5.14 -10.64 -1.43
N ILE A 216 -5.25 -10.31 -2.73
CA ILE A 216 -4.26 -10.64 -3.76
C ILE A 216 -3.50 -9.37 -4.13
N ARG A 217 -2.29 -9.21 -3.58
CA ARG A 217 -1.47 -7.98 -3.74
C ARG A 217 -0.53 -8.00 -4.93
N SER A 218 -0.22 -9.18 -5.46
CA SER A 218 0.56 -9.38 -6.68
C SER A 218 -0.07 -10.50 -7.49
N PHE A 219 0.12 -10.44 -8.81
CA PHE A 219 -0.48 -11.40 -9.74
C PHE A 219 0.46 -11.67 -10.90
N SER A 220 0.61 -12.94 -11.27
CA SER A 220 1.33 -13.36 -12.47
C SER A 220 0.57 -14.49 -13.16
N TRP A 221 0.31 -14.32 -14.45
CA TRP A 221 -0.31 -15.37 -15.28
C TRP A 221 0.53 -16.64 -15.38
N GLU A 222 1.84 -16.55 -15.13
CA GLU A 222 2.76 -17.70 -15.25
C GLU A 222 2.71 -18.62 -14.03
N THR A 223 2.39 -18.08 -12.86
CA THR A 223 2.43 -18.82 -11.60
C THR A 223 1.04 -19.10 -11.02
N ILE A 224 0.00 -18.50 -11.60
CA ILE A 224 -1.35 -18.58 -11.06
C ILE A 224 -2.01 -19.91 -11.45
N THR A 225 -2.65 -20.54 -10.46
CA THR A 225 -3.44 -21.74 -10.63
C THR A 225 -4.74 -21.60 -9.85
N SER A 226 -5.76 -22.34 -10.28
CA SER A 226 -7.08 -22.35 -9.66
C SER A 226 -7.59 -23.78 -9.66
N LYS A 227 -8.28 -24.16 -8.57
CA LYS A 227 -8.92 -25.48 -8.43
C LYS A 227 -10.38 -25.48 -8.87
N ARG A 228 -10.99 -24.29 -8.97
CA ARG A 228 -12.43 -24.11 -9.23
C ARG A 228 -12.74 -23.34 -10.51
N PHE A 229 -11.74 -22.70 -11.15
CA PHE A 229 -11.98 -21.82 -12.27
C PHE A 229 -10.99 -22.02 -13.44
N HIS A 230 -11.50 -21.85 -14.65
CA HIS A 230 -10.75 -21.87 -15.91
C HIS A 230 -10.09 -20.50 -16.18
N LEU A 231 -8.96 -20.24 -15.52
CA LEU A 231 -8.22 -18.98 -15.70
C LEU A 231 -7.59 -18.84 -17.10
N ASP A 232 -7.33 -19.95 -17.79
CA ASP A 232 -6.77 -20.01 -19.14
C ASP A 232 -7.73 -19.46 -20.20
N LEU A 233 -9.02 -19.48 -19.93
CA LEU A 233 -10.06 -18.93 -20.82
C LEU A 233 -10.14 -17.39 -20.77
N ILE A 234 -9.35 -16.73 -19.92
CA ILE A 234 -9.32 -15.27 -19.79
C ILE A 234 -8.31 -14.69 -20.80
N PRO A 235 -8.75 -14.00 -21.88
CA PRO A 235 -7.93 -13.90 -23.09
C PRO A 235 -6.96 -12.70 -23.14
N HIS A 236 -7.37 -11.51 -22.68
CA HIS A 236 -6.69 -10.25 -23.08
C HIS A 236 -5.59 -9.78 -22.12
N ARG A 237 -5.43 -10.43 -20.96
CA ARG A 237 -4.41 -10.17 -19.91
C ARG A 237 -4.28 -8.69 -19.49
N SER A 238 -5.26 -7.86 -19.79
CA SER A 238 -5.36 -6.46 -19.37
C SER A 238 -5.82 -6.36 -17.92
N ASN A 239 -5.75 -5.17 -17.32
CA ASN A 239 -6.15 -4.97 -15.92
C ASN A 239 -7.56 -5.46 -15.60
N ALA A 240 -8.54 -5.32 -16.51
CA ALA A 240 -9.89 -5.85 -16.28
C ALA A 240 -9.91 -7.37 -16.17
N ASP A 241 -9.07 -8.03 -16.95
CA ASP A 241 -8.97 -9.49 -17.01
C ASP A 241 -8.23 -10.02 -15.78
N ILE A 242 -7.21 -9.29 -15.33
CA ILE A 242 -6.50 -9.55 -14.07
C ILE A 242 -7.45 -9.38 -12.88
N LEU A 243 -8.25 -8.31 -12.84
CA LEU A 243 -9.23 -8.09 -11.78
C LEU A 243 -10.28 -9.21 -11.74
N PHE A 244 -10.73 -9.68 -12.91
CA PHE A 244 -11.64 -10.83 -12.97
C PHE A 244 -10.98 -12.10 -12.41
N ALA A 245 -9.75 -12.43 -12.83
CA ALA A 245 -9.01 -13.57 -12.30
C ALA A 245 -8.82 -13.47 -10.78
N CYS A 246 -8.48 -12.29 -10.25
CA CYS A 246 -8.37 -12.06 -8.82
C CYS A 246 -9.70 -12.24 -8.08
N PHE A 247 -10.82 -11.83 -8.67
CA PHE A 247 -12.14 -12.07 -8.09
C PHE A 247 -12.48 -13.56 -8.03
N LEU A 248 -12.20 -14.31 -9.09
CA LEU A 248 -12.41 -15.76 -9.10
C LEU A 248 -11.58 -16.43 -8.00
N LEU A 249 -10.31 -16.07 -7.90
CA LEU A 249 -9.41 -16.59 -6.86
C LEU A 249 -9.86 -16.22 -5.43
N SER A 250 -10.44 -15.03 -5.24
CA SER A 250 -11.00 -14.67 -3.92
C SER A 250 -12.22 -15.53 -3.57
N GLN A 251 -12.99 -15.99 -4.56
CA GLN A 251 -14.09 -16.94 -4.32
C GLN A 251 -13.59 -18.32 -3.90
N GLU A 252 -12.36 -18.72 -4.28
CA GLU A 252 -11.80 -20.00 -3.82
C GLU A 252 -11.48 -19.98 -2.33
N THR A 253 -11.05 -18.83 -1.82
CA THR A 253 -10.75 -18.66 -0.39
C THR A 253 -12.00 -18.51 0.48
N SER A 254 -13.15 -18.25 -0.13
CA SER A 254 -14.44 -18.17 0.55
C SER A 254 -15.20 -19.49 0.38
N ASP A 255 -15.32 -20.26 1.46
CA ASP A 255 -16.00 -21.58 1.50
C ASP A 255 -17.50 -21.55 1.12
N GLN A 256 -18.05 -20.39 0.75
CA GLN A 256 -19.50 -20.20 0.66
C GLN A 256 -20.15 -20.55 -0.69
N GLY A 257 -19.40 -20.98 -1.72
CA GLY A 257 -20.01 -21.46 -2.97
C GLY A 257 -20.98 -20.47 -3.63
N GLN A 258 -20.90 -19.19 -3.28
CA GLN A 258 -21.85 -18.16 -3.72
C GLN A 258 -21.68 -17.94 -5.22
N THR A 259 -22.80 -17.98 -5.94
CA THR A 259 -22.83 -17.79 -7.41
C THR A 259 -23.57 -16.51 -7.82
N ASP A 260 -24.36 -15.95 -6.90
CA ASP A 260 -25.11 -14.72 -7.09
C ASP A 260 -24.44 -13.57 -6.33
N PHE A 261 -24.08 -12.52 -7.07
CA PHE A 261 -23.43 -11.33 -6.55
C PHE A 261 -24.19 -10.09 -7.02
N THR A 262 -23.97 -8.98 -6.34
CA THR A 262 -24.19 -7.65 -6.93
C THR A 262 -22.88 -7.10 -7.48
N ILE A 263 -22.95 -6.11 -8.38
CA ILE A 263 -21.76 -5.36 -8.80
C ILE A 263 -21.02 -4.78 -7.59
N GLY A 264 -21.74 -4.32 -6.57
CA GLY A 264 -21.21 -3.82 -5.32
C GLY A 264 -20.36 -4.85 -4.58
N ASP A 265 -20.87 -6.09 -4.45
CA ASP A 265 -20.15 -7.19 -3.80
C ASP A 265 -18.83 -7.50 -4.52
N VAL A 266 -18.85 -7.51 -5.85
CA VAL A 266 -17.64 -7.75 -6.67
C VAL A 266 -16.59 -6.66 -6.43
N ILE A 267 -17.01 -5.40 -6.37
CA ILE A 267 -16.09 -4.26 -6.16
C ILE A 267 -15.53 -4.25 -4.74
N GLU A 268 -16.35 -4.60 -3.75
CA GLU A 268 -15.92 -4.65 -2.35
C GLU A 268 -14.79 -5.68 -2.12
N GLN A 269 -14.77 -6.75 -2.91
CA GLN A 269 -13.73 -7.78 -2.90
C GLN A 269 -12.49 -7.42 -3.72
N LEU A 270 -12.59 -6.39 -4.57
CA LEU A 270 -11.51 -5.91 -5.41
C LEU A 270 -11.11 -4.49 -5.00
N PRO A 271 -10.47 -4.26 -3.84
CA PRO A 271 -10.01 -2.92 -3.50
C PRO A 271 -8.86 -2.45 -4.41
N LEU A 272 -8.66 -1.13 -4.47
CA LEU A 272 -7.50 -0.55 -5.15
C LEU A 272 -6.20 -1.15 -4.57
N GLY A 273 -5.30 -1.59 -5.46
CA GLY A 273 -4.09 -2.33 -5.08
C GLY A 273 -4.18 -3.83 -5.37
N THR A 274 -5.37 -4.37 -5.70
CA THR A 274 -5.51 -5.75 -6.19
C THR A 274 -4.58 -5.99 -7.38
N ALA A 275 -3.86 -7.12 -7.34
CA ALA A 275 -2.84 -7.51 -8.32
C ALA A 275 -1.71 -6.48 -8.51
N GLY A 276 -1.50 -5.56 -7.57
CA GLY A 276 -0.52 -4.49 -7.69
C GLY A 276 -0.98 -3.33 -8.57
N ILE A 277 -2.27 -3.26 -8.91
CA ILE A 277 -2.87 -2.15 -9.67
C ILE A 277 -3.13 -0.99 -8.71
N CYS A 278 -2.12 -0.15 -8.52
CA CYS A 278 -2.15 0.92 -7.52
C CYS A 278 -2.54 2.30 -8.09
N ASN A 279 -2.55 2.45 -9.42
CA ASN A 279 -2.95 3.68 -10.10
C ASN A 279 -4.50 3.80 -10.14
N PRO A 280 -5.12 4.81 -9.47
CA PRO A 280 -6.58 4.90 -9.38
C PRO A 280 -7.28 5.01 -10.73
N ALA A 281 -6.72 5.75 -11.69
CA ALA A 281 -7.35 5.93 -13.00
C ALA A 281 -7.36 4.61 -13.79
N SER A 282 -6.24 3.88 -13.77
CA SER A 282 -6.11 2.58 -14.43
C SER A 282 -7.01 1.53 -13.78
N PHE A 283 -7.10 1.54 -12.45
CA PHE A 283 -7.95 0.66 -11.67
C PHE A 283 -9.44 0.92 -11.93
N ASN A 284 -9.88 2.17 -11.83
CA ASN A 284 -11.27 2.55 -12.08
C ASN A 284 -11.71 2.25 -13.51
N TYR A 285 -10.83 2.50 -14.50
CA TYR A 285 -11.09 2.12 -15.88
C TYR A 285 -11.21 0.59 -16.04
N ALA A 286 -10.38 -0.17 -15.33
CA ALA A 286 -10.44 -1.62 -15.33
C ALA A 286 -11.76 -2.13 -14.72
N LEU A 287 -12.27 -1.52 -13.64
CA LEU A 287 -13.61 -1.85 -13.09
C LEU A 287 -14.74 -1.55 -14.08
N VAL A 288 -14.70 -0.41 -14.79
CA VAL A 288 -15.71 -0.14 -15.83
C VAL A 288 -15.62 -1.17 -16.96
N SER A 289 -14.40 -1.56 -17.34
CA SER A 289 -14.18 -2.54 -18.40
C SER A 289 -14.52 -3.98 -17.97
N LEU A 290 -14.43 -4.29 -16.67
CA LEU A 290 -14.74 -5.59 -16.07
C LEU A 290 -16.19 -6.00 -16.30
N PHE A 291 -17.12 -5.04 -16.26
CA PHE A 291 -18.55 -5.24 -16.47
C PHE A 291 -19.00 -4.96 -17.91
N GLY A 292 -18.09 -4.55 -18.80
CA GLY A 292 -18.36 -4.25 -20.21
C GLY A 292 -18.09 -5.44 -21.15
N GLY A 293 -18.67 -5.38 -22.36
CA GLY A 293 -18.48 -6.33 -23.45
C GLY A 293 -17.32 -6.02 -24.40
N GLN A 294 -16.51 -5.00 -24.10
CA GLN A 294 -15.36 -4.64 -24.94
C GLN A 294 -14.42 -5.83 -25.12
N LYS A 295 -13.89 -6.01 -26.34
CA LYS A 295 -13.03 -7.14 -26.70
C LYS A 295 -13.68 -8.51 -26.45
N GLN A 296 -15.01 -8.61 -26.60
CA GLN A 296 -15.76 -9.86 -26.39
C GLN A 296 -15.69 -10.40 -24.95
N ARG A 297 -15.38 -9.55 -23.96
CA ARG A 297 -15.45 -9.94 -22.54
C ARG A 297 -16.88 -10.30 -22.16
N ASP A 298 -17.06 -11.47 -21.57
CA ASP A 298 -18.34 -12.06 -21.20
C ASP A 298 -18.25 -12.69 -19.80
N TYR A 299 -17.47 -12.07 -18.92
CA TYR A 299 -17.19 -12.51 -17.55
C TYR A 299 -18.45 -12.69 -16.70
N TRP A 300 -19.46 -11.88 -16.96
CA TRP A 300 -20.68 -11.79 -16.16
C TRP A 300 -21.92 -12.08 -17.01
N LEU A 301 -22.85 -12.80 -16.41
CA LEU A 301 -24.24 -12.86 -16.84
C LEU A 301 -25.01 -11.79 -16.06
N PHE A 302 -25.62 -10.86 -16.79
CA PHE A 302 -26.46 -9.81 -16.22
C PHE A 302 -27.92 -10.21 -16.36
N GLN A 303 -28.73 -9.95 -15.34
CA GLN A 303 -30.18 -10.05 -15.49
C GLN A 303 -30.70 -8.97 -16.45
N ASN A 304 -30.16 -7.75 -16.35
CA ASN A 304 -30.45 -6.66 -17.28
C ASN A 304 -29.33 -6.48 -18.32
N GLN A 305 -29.59 -6.88 -19.57
CA GLN A 305 -28.60 -6.78 -20.65
C GLN A 305 -28.20 -5.33 -21.01
N GLU A 306 -29.06 -4.34 -20.72
CA GLU A 306 -28.74 -2.92 -20.95
C GLU A 306 -27.58 -2.45 -20.07
N VAL A 307 -27.36 -3.08 -18.91
CA VAL A 307 -26.25 -2.73 -18.02
C VAL A 307 -24.91 -3.03 -18.70
N ARG A 308 -24.75 -4.23 -19.27
CA ARG A 308 -23.54 -4.60 -20.02
C ARG A 308 -23.27 -3.63 -21.17
N ARG A 309 -24.32 -3.21 -21.89
CA ARG A 309 -24.22 -2.22 -22.97
C ARG A 309 -23.75 -0.87 -22.43
N ALA A 310 -24.34 -0.39 -21.34
CA ALA A 310 -23.97 0.89 -20.73
C ALA A 310 -22.51 0.92 -20.26
N PHE A 311 -22.01 -0.14 -19.63
CA PHE A 311 -20.59 -0.28 -19.29
C PHE A 311 -19.69 -0.30 -20.52
N THR A 312 -20.08 -1.02 -21.58
CA THR A 312 -19.34 -1.06 -22.85
C THR A 312 -19.20 0.34 -23.46
N GLU A 313 -20.31 1.09 -23.51
CA GLU A 313 -20.32 2.47 -24.02
C GLU A 313 -19.44 3.39 -23.17
N GLN A 314 -19.50 3.29 -21.83
CA GLN A 314 -18.65 4.07 -20.94
C GLN A 314 -17.18 3.77 -21.14
N ALA A 315 -16.81 2.49 -21.23
CA ALA A 315 -15.41 2.13 -21.41
C ALA A 315 -14.82 2.64 -22.75
N ASN A 316 -15.66 2.85 -23.78
CA ASN A 316 -15.27 3.38 -25.10
C ASN A 316 -15.20 4.93 -25.15
N LYS A 317 -15.76 5.64 -24.17
CA LYS A 317 -15.79 7.12 -24.17
C LYS A 317 -14.49 7.71 -23.64
N SER A 318 -14.01 8.81 -24.22
CA SER A 318 -12.85 9.56 -23.70
C SER A 318 -13.17 10.29 -22.40
N THR A 319 -14.39 10.82 -22.26
CA THR A 319 -14.94 11.54 -21.10
C THR A 319 -15.69 10.64 -20.12
N ARG A 320 -15.28 9.37 -20.04
CA ARG A 320 -15.97 8.34 -19.26
C ARG A 320 -16.02 8.65 -17.76
N ASP A 321 -17.10 8.22 -17.12
CA ASP A 321 -17.25 8.32 -15.68
C ASP A 321 -16.45 7.20 -14.98
N MET A 322 -15.36 7.57 -14.31
CA MET A 322 -14.48 6.63 -13.61
C MET A 322 -15.10 6.02 -12.35
N ARG A 323 -16.33 6.41 -11.99
CA ARG A 323 -17.10 5.82 -10.88
C ARG A 323 -18.45 5.29 -11.35
N PHE A 324 -18.60 5.05 -12.65
CA PHE A 324 -19.86 4.61 -13.26
C PHE A 324 -20.46 3.39 -12.58
N TYR A 325 -19.61 2.47 -12.12
CA TYR A 325 -20.01 1.26 -11.42
C TYR A 325 -20.81 1.50 -10.13
N LEU A 326 -20.64 2.64 -9.45
CA LEU A 326 -21.39 2.96 -8.24
C LEU A 326 -22.89 3.16 -8.51
N ARG A 327 -23.27 3.49 -9.76
CA ARG A 327 -24.68 3.69 -10.14
C ARG A 327 -25.46 2.38 -10.29
N TYR A 328 -24.74 1.27 -10.44
CA TYR A 328 -25.28 -0.06 -10.64
C TYR A 328 -24.86 -1.01 -9.51
N ALA A 329 -24.49 -0.48 -8.34
CA ALA A 329 -23.95 -1.28 -7.23
C ALA A 329 -24.90 -2.41 -6.83
N ASP A 330 -26.22 -2.19 -6.86
CA ASP A 330 -27.23 -3.17 -6.50
C ASP A 330 -27.64 -4.11 -7.66
N GLU A 331 -27.05 -3.96 -8.85
CA GLU A 331 -27.40 -4.80 -10.00
C GLU A 331 -26.88 -6.23 -9.82
N PRO A 332 -27.75 -7.26 -9.94
CA PRO A 332 -27.36 -8.65 -9.81
C PRO A 332 -26.55 -9.16 -11.02
N VAL A 333 -25.49 -9.88 -10.73
CA VAL A 333 -24.58 -10.52 -11.69
C VAL A 333 -24.17 -11.92 -11.21
N SER A 334 -23.94 -12.82 -12.15
CA SER A 334 -23.33 -14.12 -11.87
C SER A 334 -22.14 -14.38 -12.77
N ILE A 335 -21.19 -15.18 -12.28
CA ILE A 335 -20.01 -15.59 -13.06
C ILE A 335 -20.51 -16.41 -14.25
N ASN A 336 -20.02 -16.11 -15.46
CA ASN A 336 -20.34 -16.93 -16.61
C ASN A 336 -19.84 -18.38 -16.40
N PRO A 337 -20.73 -19.40 -16.46
CA PRO A 337 -20.39 -20.79 -16.14
C PRO A 337 -19.20 -21.35 -16.89
N LYS A 338 -18.88 -20.82 -18.08
CA LYS A 338 -17.70 -21.27 -18.84
C LYS A 338 -16.38 -21.07 -18.09
N TYR A 339 -16.32 -20.17 -17.10
CA TYR A 339 -15.13 -19.94 -16.29
C TYR A 339 -15.09 -20.82 -15.04
N VAL A 340 -16.10 -21.65 -14.78
CA VAL A 340 -16.18 -22.51 -13.59
C VAL A 340 -15.83 -23.94 -13.99
N LEU A 341 -14.91 -24.57 -13.25
CA LEU A 341 -14.63 -26.00 -13.39
C LEU A 341 -15.85 -26.77 -12.89
N THR A 342 -16.52 -27.50 -13.78
CA THR A 342 -17.53 -28.47 -13.36
C THR A 342 -16.84 -29.63 -12.64
N GLU A 343 -17.29 -29.97 -11.43
CA GLU A 343 -16.88 -31.23 -10.79
C GLU A 343 -17.25 -32.38 -11.73
N GLU A 344 -16.26 -33.10 -12.23
CA GLU A 344 -16.52 -34.42 -12.79
C GLU A 344 -17.05 -35.27 -11.64
N LYS A 345 -18.37 -35.54 -11.65
CA LYS A 345 -18.91 -36.65 -10.89
C LYS A 345 -18.18 -37.91 -11.35
N HIS A 346 -17.22 -38.38 -10.55
CA HIS A 346 -16.85 -39.78 -10.58
C HIS A 346 -18.04 -40.57 -10.05
N ASP A 347 -19.03 -40.81 -10.93
CA ASP A 347 -19.96 -41.91 -10.79
C ASP A 347 -19.15 -43.20 -10.98
N GLY A 348 -18.44 -43.58 -9.91
CA GLY A 348 -17.79 -44.88 -9.77
C GLY A 348 -18.89 -45.93 -9.62
N SER A 349 -19.12 -46.64 -10.73
CA SER A 349 -19.96 -47.82 -10.85
C SER A 349 -19.42 -49.02 -10.07
#